data_AF-A0A3D0MYS4-F1
#
_entry.id   AF-A0A3D0MYS4-F1
#
_cell.length_a   1.000
_cell.length_b   1.000
_cell.length_c   1.000
_cell.angle_alpha   90.00
_cell.angle_beta   90.00
_cell.angle_gamma   90.00
#
_symmetry.space_group_name_H-M   'P 1'
#
loop_
_entity.id
_entity.type
_entity.pdbx_description
1 polymer ?
#
loop_
_entity_poly.entity_id
_entity_poly.type
_entity_poly.pdbx_seq_one_letter_code
_entity_poly.pdbx_strand_id
1 'polypeptide(L)'
;MIISEQNIIDKLFDNKNIKDITPINFYFSEKKKIIVFVPEKDVENIFKAMGKTGAGKIGNYKLCSFRTYGTGTFFPLKGANPAVGKSGKLESVKEVKLEMECNENDLNKIIDVMMSSHPYEEVAYEIYDFKRRTEYTDGVIIRFNKPIDLNNSLGKVNPLFKNDRIFKEKITTLGIYSRENTESDLRELKKLKIQTVLYKTGKNLKIVKI
;
A
#
# COMPACT_ATOMS: atom_id res chain seq x y z
N MET A 1 -0.12 9.51 5.90
CA MET A 1 -1.08 10.41 6.61
C MET A 1 -1.76 9.69 7.78
N ILE A 2 -0.97 9.14 8.71
CA ILE A 2 -1.43 8.76 10.07
C ILE A 2 -1.09 9.90 11.06
N ILE A 3 -0.09 10.70 10.68
CA ILE A 3 0.46 11.81 11.46
C ILE A 3 -0.58 12.92 11.69
N SER A 4 -1.49 13.18 10.73
CA SER A 4 -2.52 14.21 10.87
C SER A 4 -3.57 13.86 11.93
N GLU A 5 -4.04 12.63 11.95
CA GLU A 5 -5.05 12.12 12.86
C GLU A 5 -4.45 11.97 14.25
N GLN A 6 -3.24 11.42 14.35
CA GLN A 6 -2.52 11.31 15.62
C GLN A 6 -2.33 12.68 16.28
N ASN A 7 -1.96 13.70 15.50
CA ASN A 7 -1.86 15.08 16.00
C ASN A 7 -3.20 15.64 16.52
N ILE A 8 -4.34 15.25 15.92
CA ILE A 8 -5.66 15.65 16.42
C ILE A 8 -5.98 14.92 17.72
N ILE A 9 -5.69 13.62 17.77
CA ILE A 9 -5.91 12.76 18.94
C ILE A 9 -5.14 13.29 20.14
N ASP A 10 -3.84 13.54 19.98
CA ASP A 10 -2.95 14.00 21.05
C ASP A 10 -3.35 15.38 21.59
N LYS A 11 -3.98 16.23 20.75
CA LYS A 11 -4.50 17.54 21.18
C LYS A 11 -5.81 17.44 21.97
N LEU A 12 -6.65 16.47 21.63
CA LEU A 12 -7.98 16.34 22.22
C LEU A 12 -7.97 15.48 23.49
N PHE A 13 -7.20 14.40 23.49
CA PHE A 13 -7.29 13.32 24.46
C PHE A 13 -5.94 13.02 25.12
N ASP A 14 -6.00 12.66 26.41
CA ASP A 14 -4.86 12.02 27.08
C ASP A 14 -4.83 10.54 26.67
N ASN A 15 -3.68 10.06 26.20
CA ASN A 15 -3.45 8.69 25.77
C ASN A 15 -3.83 7.66 26.85
N LYS A 16 -3.76 8.01 28.13
CA LYS A 16 -4.20 7.14 29.24
C LYS A 16 -5.70 6.82 29.21
N ASN A 17 -6.52 7.60 28.51
CA ASN A 17 -7.95 7.36 28.38
C ASN A 17 -8.32 6.52 27.16
N ILE A 18 -7.37 6.30 26.25
CA ILE A 18 -7.58 5.57 25.00
C ILE A 18 -7.31 4.09 25.24
N LYS A 19 -8.29 3.25 24.91
CA LYS A 19 -8.17 1.79 24.93
C LYS A 19 -7.54 1.28 23.64
N ASP A 20 -8.06 1.72 22.50
CA ASP A 20 -7.53 1.37 21.18
C ASP A 20 -7.81 2.47 20.14
N ILE A 21 -7.02 2.44 19.07
CA ILE A 21 -7.20 3.25 17.87
C ILE A 21 -7.17 2.29 16.68
N THR A 22 -8.26 2.22 15.93
CA THR A 22 -8.40 1.34 14.77
C THR A 22 -8.56 2.17 13.50
N PRO A 23 -7.70 1.98 12.48
CA PRO A 23 -7.89 2.62 11.18
C PRO A 23 -9.23 2.30 10.51
N ILE A 24 -9.78 3.29 9.81
CA ILE A 24 -10.95 3.15 8.95
C ILE A 24 -10.46 3.08 7.51
N ASN A 25 -10.80 2.02 6.78
CA ASN A 25 -10.56 1.81 5.34
C ASN A 25 -9.17 2.25 4.85
N PHE A 26 -8.33 1.27 4.49
CA PHE A 26 -7.03 1.59 3.92
C PHE A 26 -7.13 1.97 2.45
N TYR A 27 -6.34 2.97 2.08
CA TYR A 27 -6.04 3.23 0.69
C TYR A 27 -4.98 2.26 0.19
N PHE A 28 -5.09 1.91 -1.08
CA PHE A 28 -4.14 1.06 -1.78
C PHE A 28 -3.48 1.84 -2.91
N SER A 29 -2.17 1.67 -3.07
CA SER A 29 -1.43 2.18 -4.22
C SER A 29 -1.26 1.09 -5.25
N GLU A 30 -1.44 1.43 -6.52
CA GLU A 30 -1.11 0.54 -7.65
C GLU A 30 0.42 0.37 -7.76
N LYS A 31 0.82 -0.86 -8.06
CA LYS A 31 2.21 -1.29 -8.24
C LYS A 31 2.30 -2.30 -9.37
N LYS A 32 3.49 -2.42 -9.94
CA LYS A 32 3.80 -3.41 -10.98
C LYS A 32 4.78 -4.43 -10.43
N LYS A 33 4.63 -5.69 -10.80
CA LYS A 33 5.65 -6.73 -10.61
C LYS A 33 6.10 -7.22 -11.98
N ILE A 34 7.41 -7.27 -12.17
CA ILE A 34 8.04 -7.88 -13.34
C ILE A 34 8.54 -9.26 -12.92
N ILE A 35 8.23 -10.25 -13.74
CA ILE A 35 8.73 -11.61 -13.63
C ILE A 35 9.50 -11.90 -14.92
N VAL A 36 10.74 -12.36 -14.81
CA VAL A 36 11.55 -12.75 -15.98
C VAL A 36 12.22 -14.10 -15.72
N PHE A 37 12.30 -14.94 -16.76
CA PHE A 37 12.91 -16.26 -16.70
C PHE A 37 14.30 -16.20 -17.31
N VAL A 38 15.32 -16.46 -16.49
CA VAL A 38 16.72 -16.19 -16.84
C VAL A 38 17.55 -17.45 -16.64
N PRO A 39 18.51 -17.78 -17.52
CA PRO A 39 19.52 -18.79 -17.21
C PRO A 39 20.20 -18.53 -15.87
N GLU A 40 20.44 -19.58 -15.10
CA GLU A 40 21.04 -19.48 -13.76
C GLU A 40 22.36 -18.68 -13.74
N LYS A 41 23.18 -18.82 -14.78
CA LYS A 41 24.48 -18.13 -14.89
C LYS A 41 24.35 -16.61 -15.13
N ASP A 42 23.23 -16.15 -15.67
CA ASP A 42 23.03 -14.77 -16.14
C ASP A 42 22.19 -13.93 -15.17
N VAL A 43 21.48 -14.57 -14.23
CA VAL A 43 20.52 -13.93 -13.31
C VAL A 43 21.10 -12.76 -12.53
N GLU A 44 22.36 -12.85 -12.08
CA GLU A 44 23.01 -11.79 -11.31
C GLU A 44 23.22 -10.50 -12.12
N ASN A 45 23.57 -10.64 -13.40
CA ASN A 45 23.76 -9.48 -14.28
C ASN A 45 22.43 -8.75 -14.50
N ILE A 46 21.39 -9.51 -14.85
CA ILE A 46 20.05 -8.97 -15.14
C ILE A 46 19.42 -8.34 -13.90
N PHE A 47 19.50 -9.04 -12.75
CA PHE A 47 19.06 -8.52 -11.46
C PHE A 47 19.68 -7.16 -11.13
N LYS A 48 21.00 -7.03 -11.30
CA LYS A 48 21.70 -5.77 -11.03
C LYS A 48 21.32 -4.68 -12.04
N ALA A 49 21.13 -5.04 -13.30
CA ALA A 49 20.69 -4.11 -14.35
C ALA A 49 19.30 -3.53 -14.03
N MET A 50 18.32 -4.40 -13.77
CA MET A 50 16.96 -4.01 -13.35
C MET A 50 16.97 -3.19 -12.05
N GLY A 51 17.78 -3.60 -11.08
CA GLY A 51 17.92 -2.90 -9.80
C GLY A 51 18.42 -1.46 -9.94
N LYS A 52 19.34 -1.19 -10.88
CA LYS A 52 19.86 0.15 -11.16
C LYS A 52 18.81 1.08 -11.77
N THR A 53 17.78 0.53 -12.41
CA THR A 53 16.73 1.31 -13.07
C THR A 53 15.47 1.49 -12.22
N GLY A 54 15.45 0.96 -10.99
CA GLY A 54 14.39 1.20 -10.00
C GLY A 54 13.64 -0.05 -9.57
N ALA A 55 13.89 -1.20 -10.19
CA ALA A 55 13.29 -2.46 -9.77
C ALA A 55 13.74 -2.86 -8.36
N GLY A 56 12.83 -3.40 -7.57
CA GLY A 56 13.09 -3.88 -6.22
C GLY A 56 13.28 -2.76 -5.20
N LYS A 57 12.81 -1.54 -5.46
CA LYS A 57 12.77 -0.48 -4.46
C LYS A 57 11.44 -0.54 -3.68
N ILE A 58 11.51 -0.90 -2.40
CA ILE A 58 10.35 -1.01 -1.51
C ILE A 58 10.64 -0.24 -0.23
N GLY A 59 10.00 0.92 -0.06
CA GLY A 59 10.28 1.80 1.09
C GLY A 59 11.76 2.18 1.16
N ASN A 60 12.40 1.85 2.29
CA ASN A 60 13.83 2.09 2.53
C ASN A 60 14.75 0.95 2.04
N TYR A 61 14.20 -0.06 1.36
CA TYR A 61 14.95 -1.19 0.84
C TYR A 61 15.13 -1.06 -0.67
N LYS A 62 16.30 -1.49 -1.16
CA LYS A 62 16.66 -1.57 -2.58
C LYS A 62 17.03 -3.01 -2.94
N LEU A 63 16.97 -3.33 -4.23
CA LEU A 63 17.33 -4.65 -4.75
C LEU A 63 16.49 -5.80 -4.15
N CYS A 64 15.24 -5.52 -3.77
CA CYS A 64 14.29 -6.54 -3.34
C CYS A 64 13.90 -7.42 -4.54
N SER A 65 14.16 -8.71 -4.45
CA SER A 65 13.74 -9.69 -5.44
C SER A 65 13.35 -11.01 -4.78
N PHE A 66 12.47 -11.76 -5.43
CA PHE A 66 12.27 -13.17 -5.14
C PHE A 66 12.77 -14.02 -6.31
N ARG A 67 13.31 -15.20 -6.01
CA ARG A 67 13.93 -16.07 -7.00
C ARG A 67 13.46 -17.50 -6.81
N THR A 68 12.94 -18.09 -7.88
CA THR A 68 12.57 -19.52 -7.91
C THR A 68 13.42 -20.23 -8.95
N TYR A 69 14.14 -21.26 -8.52
CA TYR A 69 14.91 -22.11 -9.42
C TYR A 69 14.00 -23.15 -10.06
N GLY A 70 14.16 -23.37 -11.36
CA GLY A 70 13.36 -24.32 -12.11
C GLY A 70 14.04 -24.74 -13.40
N THR A 71 13.28 -25.44 -14.23
CA THR A 71 13.71 -25.88 -15.56
C THR A 71 12.83 -25.25 -16.61
N GLY A 72 13.41 -24.44 -17.48
CA GLY A 72 12.76 -23.95 -18.70
C GLY A 72 12.90 -24.98 -19.81
N THR A 73 11.88 -25.15 -20.64
CA THR A 73 11.93 -26.00 -21.83
C THR A 73 11.48 -25.23 -23.06
N PHE A 74 12.13 -25.50 -24.18
CA PHE A 74 11.77 -24.88 -25.46
C PHE A 74 12.18 -25.77 -26.62
N PHE A 75 11.50 -25.60 -27.75
CA PHE A 75 11.79 -26.30 -29.00
C PHE A 75 12.12 -25.27 -30.08
N PRO A 76 13.40 -25.00 -30.37
CA PRO A 76 13.75 -23.99 -31.36
C PRO A 76 13.32 -24.44 -32.76
N LEU A 77 12.49 -23.62 -33.39
CA LEU A 77 12.02 -23.84 -34.77
C LEU A 77 13.13 -23.51 -35.78
N LYS A 78 12.92 -23.93 -37.04
CA LYS A 78 13.82 -23.57 -38.14
C LYS A 78 13.94 -22.05 -38.26
N GLY A 79 15.16 -21.53 -38.15
CA GLY A 79 15.45 -20.09 -38.20
C GLY A 79 15.67 -19.44 -36.84
N ALA A 80 15.46 -20.16 -35.72
CA ALA A 80 15.78 -19.66 -34.40
C ALA A 80 17.31 -19.65 -34.16
N ASN A 81 17.80 -18.61 -33.49
CA ASN A 81 19.19 -18.48 -33.03
C ASN A 81 19.26 -18.58 -31.50
N PRO A 82 18.98 -19.76 -30.91
CA PRO A 82 18.93 -19.87 -29.46
C PRO A 82 20.32 -19.69 -28.85
N ALA A 83 20.41 -18.95 -27.75
CA ALA A 83 21.67 -18.78 -27.01
C ALA A 83 22.17 -20.09 -26.40
N VAL A 84 21.29 -21.09 -26.25
CA VAL A 84 21.58 -22.43 -25.72
C VAL A 84 20.81 -23.47 -26.54
N GLY A 85 21.47 -24.58 -26.91
CA GLY A 85 20.82 -25.72 -27.58
C GLY A 85 20.92 -25.71 -29.11
N LYS A 86 20.13 -26.58 -29.78
CA LYS A 86 20.13 -26.74 -31.24
C LYS A 86 18.70 -26.74 -31.82
N SER A 87 18.55 -26.18 -33.02
CA SER A 87 17.28 -26.21 -33.77
C SER A 87 16.77 -27.64 -34.00
N GLY A 88 15.45 -27.83 -33.88
CA GLY A 88 14.79 -29.11 -34.12
C GLY A 88 14.91 -30.13 -32.97
N LYS A 89 15.36 -29.70 -31.78
CA LYS A 89 15.47 -30.55 -30.59
C LYS A 89 14.79 -29.86 -29.40
N LEU A 90 14.13 -30.64 -28.55
CA LEU A 90 13.67 -30.14 -27.26
C LEU A 90 14.87 -29.88 -26.36
N GLU A 91 14.98 -28.66 -25.85
CA GLU A 91 16.04 -28.22 -24.95
C GLU A 91 15.45 -27.97 -23.56
N SER A 92 16.27 -28.23 -22.53
CA SER A 92 15.94 -28.03 -21.12
C SER A 92 17.09 -27.30 -20.43
N VAL A 93 16.80 -26.19 -19.76
CA VAL A 93 17.82 -25.32 -19.16
C VAL A 93 17.46 -25.01 -17.71
N LYS A 94 18.47 -24.98 -16.83
CA LYS A 94 18.31 -24.47 -15.47
C LYS A 94 18.09 -22.96 -15.51
N GLU A 95 16.93 -22.54 -15.02
CA GLU A 95 16.53 -21.14 -15.03
C GLU A 95 16.12 -20.66 -13.65
N VAL A 96 16.16 -19.34 -13.49
CA VAL A 96 15.68 -18.61 -12.33
C VAL A 96 14.52 -17.74 -12.80
N LYS A 97 13.35 -17.98 -12.23
CA LYS A 97 12.24 -17.03 -12.24
C LYS A 97 12.58 -15.90 -11.28
N LEU A 98 12.99 -14.76 -11.81
CA LEU A 98 13.34 -13.56 -11.07
C LEU A 98 12.12 -12.64 -11.00
N GLU A 99 11.69 -12.29 -9.78
CA GLU A 99 10.55 -11.40 -9.55
C GLU A 99 10.98 -10.13 -8.83
N MET A 100 10.62 -8.96 -9.37
CA MET A 100 10.90 -7.66 -8.77
C MET A 100 9.71 -6.72 -8.89
N GLU A 101 9.41 -5.96 -7.84
CA GLU A 101 8.42 -4.89 -7.89
C GLU A 101 9.02 -3.62 -8.51
N CYS A 102 8.20 -2.83 -9.21
CA CYS A 102 8.55 -1.48 -9.61
C CYS A 102 7.34 -0.53 -9.59
N ASN A 103 7.63 0.77 -9.74
CA ASN A 103 6.61 1.76 -10.03
C ASN A 103 6.33 1.75 -11.53
N GLU A 104 5.09 2.10 -11.90
CA GLU A 104 4.68 2.21 -13.30
C GLU A 104 5.56 3.17 -14.12
N ASN A 105 5.98 4.29 -13.52
CA ASN A 105 6.85 5.28 -14.17
C ASN A 105 8.24 4.72 -14.53
N ASP A 106 8.71 3.70 -13.83
CA ASP A 106 10.03 3.10 -14.06
C ASP A 106 9.95 1.90 -15.02
N LEU A 107 8.74 1.42 -15.34
CA LEU A 107 8.49 0.13 -15.98
C LEU A 107 9.20 -0.02 -17.33
N ASN A 108 9.00 0.91 -18.26
CA ASN A 108 9.60 0.84 -19.61
C ASN A 108 11.13 0.79 -19.53
N LYS A 109 11.73 1.65 -18.69
CA LYS A 109 13.18 1.69 -18.50
C LYS A 109 13.73 0.38 -17.92
N ILE A 110 12.97 -0.27 -17.03
CA ILE A 110 13.36 -1.57 -16.47
C ILE A 110 13.26 -2.66 -17.54
N ILE A 111 12.22 -2.65 -18.37
CA ILE A 111 12.07 -3.60 -19.48
C ILE A 111 13.22 -3.44 -20.47
N ASP A 112 13.53 -2.22 -20.91
CA ASP A 112 14.61 -1.97 -21.87
C ASP A 112 15.98 -2.49 -21.38
N VAL A 113 16.30 -2.26 -20.10
CA VAL A 113 17.56 -2.75 -19.51
C VAL A 113 17.55 -4.26 -19.31
N MET A 114 16.39 -4.83 -18.96
CA MET A 114 16.23 -6.27 -18.83
C MET A 114 16.45 -6.95 -20.18
N MET A 115 15.79 -6.49 -21.25
CA MET A 115 15.93 -7.02 -22.61
C MET A 115 17.37 -6.93 -23.10
N SER A 116 18.00 -5.76 -23.00
CA SER A 116 19.38 -5.55 -23.46
C SER A 116 20.44 -6.32 -22.65
N SER A 117 20.13 -6.70 -21.41
CA SER A 117 21.02 -7.50 -20.57
C SER A 117 20.75 -9.00 -20.66
N HIS A 118 19.68 -9.40 -21.35
CA HIS A 118 19.26 -10.80 -21.46
C HIS A 118 20.05 -11.53 -22.55
N PRO A 119 20.50 -12.78 -22.31
CA PRO A 119 21.22 -13.55 -23.33
C PRO A 119 20.33 -14.06 -24.46
N TYR A 120 19.00 -14.09 -24.26
CA TYR A 120 18.05 -14.58 -25.26
C TYR A 120 17.55 -13.43 -26.14
N GLU A 121 17.42 -13.70 -27.44
CA GLU A 121 16.80 -12.80 -28.41
C GLU A 121 15.33 -12.55 -28.07
N GLU A 122 14.59 -13.62 -27.80
CA GLU A 122 13.19 -13.57 -27.38
C GLU A 122 13.11 -13.87 -25.87
N VAL A 123 12.89 -12.82 -25.07
CA VAL A 123 12.89 -12.91 -23.60
C VAL A 123 11.48 -13.20 -23.10
N ALA A 124 11.32 -14.28 -22.33
CA ALA A 124 10.07 -14.57 -21.63
C ALA A 124 9.98 -13.74 -20.34
N TYR A 125 8.97 -12.87 -20.25
CA TYR A 125 8.67 -12.09 -19.05
C TYR A 125 7.17 -11.81 -18.92
N GLU A 126 6.75 -11.48 -17.70
CA GLU A 126 5.36 -11.18 -17.34
C GLU A 126 5.32 -9.88 -16.53
N ILE A 127 4.24 -9.11 -16.69
CA ILE A 127 3.96 -7.92 -15.89
C ILE A 127 2.62 -8.11 -15.20
N TYR A 128 2.61 -7.98 -13.87
CA TYR A 128 1.41 -8.05 -13.06
C TYR A 128 1.11 -6.71 -12.40
N ASP A 129 -0.15 -6.30 -12.48
CA ASP A 129 -0.71 -5.24 -11.65
C ASP A 129 -1.07 -5.79 -10.28
N PHE A 130 -0.68 -5.07 -9.24
CA PHE A 130 -1.13 -5.39 -7.89
C PHE A 130 -1.26 -4.14 -7.02
N LYS A 131 -2.06 -4.28 -5.98
CA LYS A 131 -2.30 -3.24 -5.00
C LYS A 131 -1.51 -3.49 -3.74
N ARG A 132 -0.88 -2.45 -3.21
CA ARG A 132 -0.29 -2.46 -1.87
C ARG A 132 -1.03 -1.51 -0.96
N ARG A 133 -1.36 -1.99 0.23
CA ARG A 133 -1.88 -1.17 1.32
C ARG A 133 -0.91 -0.04 1.64
N THR A 134 -1.43 1.17 1.67
CA THR A 134 -0.69 2.35 2.09
C THR A 134 -0.88 2.61 3.57
N GLU A 135 -0.15 3.59 4.09
CA GLU A 135 -0.39 4.15 5.42
C GLU A 135 -1.60 5.09 5.48
N TYR A 136 -2.18 5.48 4.34
CA TYR A 136 -3.32 6.40 4.30
C TYR A 136 -4.62 5.65 4.62
N THR A 137 -5.50 6.33 5.35
CA THR A 137 -6.78 5.78 5.81
C THR A 137 -7.88 6.84 5.67
N ASP A 138 -9.15 6.43 5.66
CA ASP A 138 -10.29 7.36 5.73
C ASP A 138 -10.40 8.04 7.10
N GLY A 139 -9.65 7.54 8.08
CA GLY A 139 -9.66 8.03 9.44
C GLY A 139 -9.29 6.96 10.44
N VAL A 140 -9.72 7.18 11.68
CA VAL A 140 -9.56 6.24 12.79
C VAL A 140 -10.82 6.18 13.66
N ILE A 141 -11.03 5.05 14.29
CA ILE A 141 -11.98 4.84 15.39
C ILE A 141 -11.17 4.79 16.68
N ILE A 142 -11.53 5.64 17.62
CA ILE A 142 -10.99 5.66 18.97
C ILE A 142 -11.98 4.99 19.89
N ARG A 143 -11.52 4.03 20.69
CA ARG A 143 -12.29 3.47 21.81
C ARG A 143 -11.66 3.91 23.11
N PHE A 144 -12.48 4.42 24.01
CA PHE A 144 -12.03 4.90 25.31
C PHE A 144 -12.18 3.81 26.37
N ASN A 145 -11.29 3.81 27.36
CA ASN A 145 -11.38 2.86 28.48
C ASN A 145 -12.51 3.21 29.48
N LYS A 146 -12.97 4.47 29.47
CA LYS A 146 -14.08 5.00 30.27
C LYS A 146 -14.85 6.01 29.41
N PRO A 147 -16.15 6.24 29.68
CA PRO A 147 -16.90 7.28 28.99
C PRO A 147 -16.27 8.67 29.16
N ILE A 148 -16.05 9.38 28.05
CA ILE A 148 -15.43 10.72 28.00
C ILE A 148 -16.47 11.78 27.67
N ASP A 149 -16.33 12.96 28.28
CA ASP A 149 -17.05 14.17 27.87
C ASP A 149 -16.35 14.78 26.65
N LEU A 150 -16.96 14.59 25.48
CA LEU A 150 -16.41 15.07 24.22
C LEU A 150 -16.41 16.60 24.14
N ASN A 151 -17.39 17.30 24.74
CA ASN A 151 -17.44 18.77 24.69
C ASN A 151 -16.22 19.38 25.38
N ASN A 152 -15.83 18.83 26.54
CA ASN A 152 -14.64 19.27 27.27
C ASN A 152 -13.36 19.06 26.47
N SER A 153 -13.28 17.95 25.73
CA SER A 153 -12.12 17.63 24.90
C SER A 153 -12.02 18.56 23.69
N LEU A 154 -13.14 18.78 22.99
CA LEU A 154 -13.22 19.69 21.85
C LEU A 154 -12.97 21.16 22.24
N GLY A 155 -13.44 21.57 23.42
CA GLY A 155 -13.22 22.91 23.97
C GLY A 155 -11.75 23.28 24.17
N LYS A 156 -10.84 22.29 24.26
CA LYS A 156 -9.38 22.53 24.32
C LYS A 156 -8.82 23.01 22.98
N VAL A 157 -9.45 22.62 21.88
CA VAL A 157 -8.98 22.93 20.52
C VAL A 157 -9.75 24.10 19.90
N ASN A 158 -11.05 24.21 20.20
CA ASN A 158 -11.86 25.36 19.81
C ASN A 158 -12.87 25.69 20.93
N PRO A 159 -12.71 26.84 21.62
CA PRO A 159 -13.59 27.25 22.71
C PRO A 159 -15.08 27.35 22.34
N LEU A 160 -15.42 27.53 21.06
CA LEU A 160 -16.81 27.57 20.59
C LEU A 160 -17.57 26.28 20.95
N PHE A 161 -16.91 25.12 20.90
CA PHE A 161 -17.53 23.85 21.25
C PHE A 161 -17.85 23.70 22.74
N LYS A 162 -17.30 24.56 23.60
CA LYS A 162 -17.56 24.51 25.05
C LYS A 162 -18.94 25.07 25.39
N ASN A 163 -19.44 26.02 24.60
CA ASN A 163 -20.69 26.73 24.87
C ASN A 163 -21.92 26.01 24.30
N ASP A 164 -21.76 25.24 23.23
CA ASP A 164 -22.89 24.65 22.52
C ASP A 164 -23.46 23.36 23.15
N ARG A 165 -22.80 22.78 24.17
CA ARG A 165 -23.16 21.48 24.80
C ARG A 165 -23.66 20.45 23.77
N ILE A 166 -22.87 20.27 22.72
CA ILE A 166 -23.21 19.46 21.53
C ILE A 166 -23.58 18.03 21.93
N PHE A 167 -22.93 17.50 22.97
CA PHE A 167 -23.22 16.19 23.53
C PHE A 167 -23.83 16.28 24.92
N LYS A 168 -24.99 15.65 25.11
CA LYS A 168 -25.63 15.48 26.43
C LYS A 168 -25.07 14.28 27.21
N GLU A 169 -24.49 13.32 26.50
CA GLU A 169 -24.00 12.06 27.06
C GLU A 169 -22.51 11.90 26.81
N LYS A 170 -21.85 11.16 27.72
CA LYS A 170 -20.45 10.76 27.53
C LYS A 170 -20.37 9.66 26.48
N ILE A 171 -19.28 9.67 25.71
CA ILE A 171 -19.05 8.69 24.65
C ILE A 171 -17.94 7.71 25.02
N THR A 172 -18.05 6.48 24.55
CA THR A 172 -17.02 5.43 24.66
C THR A 172 -16.34 5.16 23.32
N THR A 173 -16.90 5.66 22.22
CA THR A 173 -16.36 5.50 20.87
C THR A 173 -16.45 6.80 20.07
N LEU A 174 -15.43 7.08 19.24
CA LEU A 174 -15.36 8.25 18.39
C LEU A 174 -14.72 7.90 17.04
N GLY A 175 -15.39 8.20 15.93
CA GLY A 175 -14.76 8.22 14.62
C GLY A 175 -14.09 9.58 14.37
N ILE A 176 -12.88 9.60 13.84
CA ILE A 176 -12.24 10.79 13.28
C ILE A 176 -11.92 10.50 11.82
N TYR A 177 -12.57 11.21 10.89
CA TYR A 177 -12.36 11.07 9.45
C TYR A 177 -11.48 12.18 8.88
N SER A 178 -10.68 11.81 7.88
CA SER A 178 -9.83 12.72 7.11
C SER A 178 -10.61 13.56 6.09
N ARG A 179 -11.83 13.15 5.75
CA ARG A 179 -12.75 13.78 4.78
C ARG A 179 -14.18 13.85 5.32
N GLU A 180 -15.03 14.60 4.63
CA GLU A 180 -16.48 14.58 4.89
C GLU A 180 -17.05 13.17 4.66
N ASN A 181 -17.93 12.75 5.57
CA ASN A 181 -18.57 11.44 5.51
C ASN A 181 -19.67 11.44 4.44
N THR A 182 -19.67 10.39 3.62
CA THR A 182 -20.79 10.04 2.74
C THR A 182 -21.90 9.33 3.53
N GLU A 183 -23.09 9.20 2.94
CA GLU A 183 -24.14 8.38 3.55
C GLU A 183 -23.71 6.92 3.78
N SER A 184 -22.88 6.36 2.89
CA SER A 184 -22.36 5.00 3.01
C SER A 184 -21.49 4.87 4.26
N ASP A 185 -20.57 5.82 4.47
CA ASP A 185 -19.70 5.84 5.65
C ASP A 185 -20.54 5.88 6.93
N LEU A 186 -21.56 6.75 6.98
CA LEU A 186 -22.45 6.86 8.15
C LEU A 186 -23.22 5.56 8.41
N ARG A 187 -23.68 4.85 7.37
CA ARG A 187 -24.35 3.55 7.51
C ARG A 187 -23.41 2.47 8.06
N GLU A 188 -22.14 2.45 7.65
CA GLU A 188 -21.15 1.50 8.21
C GLU A 188 -20.84 1.80 9.67
N LEU A 189 -20.67 3.07 10.02
CA LEU A 189 -20.38 3.48 11.39
C LEU A 189 -21.53 3.18 12.35
N LYS A 190 -22.79 3.26 11.88
CA LYS A 190 -23.96 2.77 12.63
C LYS A 190 -23.84 1.29 12.99
N LYS A 191 -23.42 0.44 12.04
CA LYS A 191 -23.20 -0.99 12.28
C LYS A 191 -22.09 -1.24 13.30
N LEU A 192 -21.06 -0.40 13.30
CA LEU A 192 -19.94 -0.43 14.24
C LEU A 192 -20.26 0.18 15.61
N LYS A 193 -21.52 0.62 15.84
CA LYS A 193 -21.99 1.26 17.08
C LYS A 193 -21.17 2.50 17.46
N ILE A 194 -20.65 3.22 16.48
CA ILE A 194 -19.93 4.47 16.70
C ILE A 194 -20.95 5.56 17.04
N GLN A 195 -20.75 6.23 18.17
CA GLN A 195 -21.70 7.23 18.67
C GLN A 195 -21.59 8.57 17.95
N THR A 196 -20.40 8.91 17.45
CA THR A 196 -20.09 10.25 16.95
C THR A 196 -18.92 10.20 15.98
N VAL A 197 -18.95 11.09 14.99
CA VAL A 197 -17.86 11.31 14.05
C VAL A 197 -17.43 12.76 14.06
N LEU A 198 -16.12 12.97 14.04
CA LEU A 198 -15.47 14.23 13.73
C LEU A 198 -14.84 14.14 12.36
N TYR A 199 -14.96 15.20 11.56
CA TYR A 199 -14.13 15.35 10.37
C TYR A 199 -13.74 16.79 10.18
N LYS A 200 -12.67 17.02 9.42
CA LYS A 200 -12.15 18.36 9.14
C LYS A 200 -12.60 18.82 7.76
N THR A 201 -13.12 20.04 7.67
CA THR A 201 -13.40 20.72 6.39
C THR A 201 -12.66 22.06 6.38
N GLY A 202 -11.58 22.15 5.59
CA GLY A 202 -10.70 23.32 5.61
C GLY A 202 -10.04 23.51 6.98
N LYS A 203 -10.28 24.65 7.64
CA LYS A 203 -9.79 24.93 9.00
C LYS A 203 -10.77 24.52 10.11
N ASN A 204 -11.99 24.13 9.77
CA ASN A 204 -13.06 23.86 10.73
C ASN A 204 -13.19 22.36 11.03
N LEU A 205 -13.52 22.04 12.28
CA LEU A 205 -13.98 20.71 12.68
C LEU A 205 -15.50 20.68 12.58
N LYS A 206 -16.03 19.66 11.92
CA LYS A 206 -17.46 19.35 11.88
C LYS A 206 -17.73 18.06 12.65
N ILE A 207 -18.96 17.96 13.11
CA ILE A 207 -19.41 16.91 14.03
C ILE A 207 -20.70 16.33 13.49
N VAL A 208 -20.76 15.00 13.42
CA VAL A 208 -21.97 14.27 13.04
C VAL A 208 -22.29 13.27 14.14
N LYS A 209 -23.49 13.40 14.69
CA LYS A 209 -24.05 12.38 15.59
C LYS A 209 -24.64 11.27 14.73
N ILE A 210 -24.33 10.03 15.11
CA ILE A 210 -24.76 8.84 14.39
C ILE A 210 -26.04 8.26 14.97
#